data_AF-R9T9S5-F1
#
_entry.id   AF-R9T9S5-F1
#
_cell.length_a   1.000
_cell.length_b   1.000
_cell.length_c   1.000
_cell.angle_alpha   90.00
_cell.angle_beta   90.00
_cell.angle_gamma   90.00
#
_symmetry.space_group_name_H-M   'P 1'
#
loop_
_entity.id
_entity.type
_entity.pdbx_description
1 polymer ?
#
loop_
_entity_poly.entity_id
_entity_poly.type
_entity_poly.pdbx_seq_one_letter_code
_entity_poly.pdbx_strand_id
1 'polypeptide(L)'
;EAPDYGHETTSEAMSYMAWVTAMHDVLANKGAIDGSVGDLKKGWKTLEALIPGYSVNANGSANGDIDYGSLWKLDKVKADTTYEMDDPSGYPAEQNGKDALNPIFTDFKSAYGSDEGYYLMHWLADVEDWYQFGGNNGKFTFINTFQRGEQESCFETVPQPCIEDLKYGMKLTSDPHYKCTGIKAIINGWQKEGQIAPQYSFTNAPDAEDRAIQAIYFASQFGVDCGDISGLAAKMGDECRNDMFDKYYKAIGCQDIGASTAGLESQHFLMAWYTAWGGSTFPWYAENNPSNNYDWAFQIGCSHSHQFYQNPLAAYALAYDPVLSKEMKAKNAVSDYKKSLQRQIEFYLWLQSADGPFAGGCTNSKKGSYAKYDSSDPLFYDMAYVEHPVYADPGSNHWTG
;
A
#
# COMPACT_ATOMS: atom_id res chain seq x y z
N GLU A 1 -7.45 -9.44 -14.70
CA GLU A 1 -7.21 -8.07 -15.24
C GLU A 1 -6.22 -7.34 -14.36
N ALA A 2 -6.56 -7.10 -13.10
CA ALA A 2 -5.64 -6.87 -11.99
C ALA A 2 -5.93 -7.91 -10.87
N PRO A 3 -7.18 -8.04 -10.37
CA PRO A 3 -7.64 -9.31 -9.79
C PRO A 3 -7.64 -10.41 -10.87
N ASP A 4 -7.43 -11.65 -10.45
CA ASP A 4 -7.43 -12.82 -11.33
C ASP A 4 -8.72 -13.65 -11.23
N TYR A 5 -9.58 -13.33 -10.25
CA TYR A 5 -10.90 -13.95 -10.07
C TYR A 5 -11.99 -12.92 -9.75
N GLY A 6 -13.17 -13.06 -10.38
CA GLY A 6 -14.20 -12.02 -10.40
C GLY A 6 -14.97 -11.79 -9.09
N HIS A 7 -14.86 -12.69 -8.11
CA HIS A 7 -15.38 -12.46 -6.74
C HIS A 7 -14.27 -12.10 -5.75
N GLU A 8 -13.08 -11.75 -6.24
CA GLU A 8 -12.16 -10.92 -5.46
C GLU A 8 -12.71 -9.49 -5.39
N THR A 9 -12.15 -8.70 -4.49
CA THR A 9 -12.40 -7.26 -4.43
C THR A 9 -11.10 -6.52 -4.21
N THR A 10 -11.10 -5.24 -4.57
CA THR A 10 -9.95 -4.36 -4.41
C THR A 10 -10.25 -3.18 -3.48
N SER A 11 -9.20 -2.52 -2.99
CA SER A 11 -9.33 -1.20 -2.35
C SER A 11 -9.94 -0.18 -3.31
N GLU A 12 -9.67 -0.28 -4.62
CA GLU A 12 -10.33 0.52 -5.66
C GLU A 12 -11.85 0.37 -5.59
N ALA A 13 -12.37 -0.86 -5.62
CA ALA A 13 -13.82 -1.11 -5.52
C ALA A 13 -14.42 -0.53 -4.22
N MET A 14 -13.69 -0.62 -3.10
CA MET A 14 -14.13 -0.04 -1.83
C MET A 14 -14.11 1.49 -1.84
N SER A 15 -13.13 2.12 -2.48
CA SER A 15 -13.09 3.58 -2.66
C SER A 15 -14.23 4.08 -3.56
N TYR A 16 -14.61 3.31 -4.58
CA TYR A 16 -15.82 3.57 -5.37
C TYR A 16 -17.11 3.37 -4.55
N MET A 17 -17.15 2.42 -3.62
CA MET A 17 -18.27 2.28 -2.69
C MET A 17 -18.44 3.54 -1.83
N ALA A 18 -17.34 4.09 -1.30
CA ALA A 18 -17.36 5.36 -0.58
C ALA A 18 -17.84 6.51 -1.48
N TRP A 19 -17.39 6.56 -2.74
CA TRP A 19 -17.76 7.63 -3.67
C TRP A 19 -19.23 7.57 -4.13
N VAL A 20 -19.74 6.38 -4.47
CA VAL A 20 -21.14 6.18 -4.88
C VAL A 20 -22.08 6.50 -3.73
N THR A 21 -21.76 6.09 -2.51
CA THR A 21 -22.57 6.38 -1.33
C THR A 21 -22.51 7.86 -0.93
N ALA A 22 -21.35 8.52 -1.10
CA ALA A 22 -21.23 9.98 -0.98
C ALA A 22 -22.12 10.71 -2.02
N MET A 23 -22.08 10.28 -3.28
CA MET A 23 -22.92 10.84 -4.35
C MET A 23 -24.41 10.65 -4.04
N HIS A 24 -24.80 9.46 -3.61
CA HIS A 24 -26.18 9.17 -3.20
C HIS A 24 -26.64 10.12 -2.10
N ASP A 25 -25.88 10.26 -1.02
CA ASP A 25 -26.23 11.14 0.09
C ASP A 25 -26.31 12.61 -0.35
N VAL A 26 -25.42 13.06 -1.23
CA VAL A 26 -25.48 14.41 -1.81
C VAL A 26 -26.76 14.63 -2.63
N LEU A 27 -27.14 13.67 -3.48
CA LEU A 27 -28.34 13.77 -4.31
C LEU A 27 -29.63 13.70 -3.47
N ALA A 28 -29.67 12.81 -2.48
CA ALA A 28 -30.79 12.70 -1.55
C ALA A 28 -30.94 13.97 -0.69
N ASN A 29 -29.84 14.51 -0.16
CA ASN A 29 -29.84 15.77 0.62
C ASN A 29 -30.35 16.97 -0.19
N LYS A 30 -30.10 16.98 -1.51
CA LYS A 30 -30.61 18.00 -2.44
C LYS A 30 -32.04 17.74 -2.93
N GLY A 31 -32.66 16.61 -2.57
CA GLY A 31 -33.97 16.19 -3.08
C GLY A 31 -33.97 15.91 -4.59
N ALA A 32 -32.81 15.57 -5.17
CA ALA A 32 -32.68 15.26 -6.60
C ALA A 32 -33.09 13.81 -6.93
N ILE A 33 -33.12 12.94 -5.92
CA ILE A 33 -33.57 11.55 -5.98
C ILE A 33 -34.45 11.24 -4.76
N ASP A 34 -35.27 10.21 -4.87
CA ASP A 34 -35.96 9.62 -3.73
C ASP A 34 -34.95 8.84 -2.88
N GLY A 35 -34.83 9.17 -1.59
CA GLY A 35 -33.89 8.52 -0.68
C GLY A 35 -33.66 9.31 0.60
N SER A 36 -32.81 8.78 1.49
CA SER A 36 -32.36 9.46 2.71
C SER A 36 -30.83 9.43 2.81
N VAL A 37 -30.26 10.45 3.46
CA VAL A 37 -28.84 10.46 3.81
C VAL A 37 -28.45 9.35 4.79
N GLY A 38 -27.17 9.01 4.83
CA GLY A 38 -26.58 8.06 5.78
C GLY A 38 -25.98 6.81 5.13
N ASP A 39 -26.06 6.68 3.80
CA ASP A 39 -25.44 5.56 3.10
C ASP A 39 -23.92 5.71 3.03
N LEU A 40 -23.37 6.94 3.07
CA LEU A 40 -21.93 7.15 3.15
C LEU A 40 -21.31 6.45 4.35
N LYS A 41 -21.98 6.48 5.51
CA LYS A 41 -21.51 5.78 6.71
C LYS A 41 -21.48 4.27 6.53
N LYS A 42 -22.44 3.70 5.80
CA LYS A 42 -22.46 2.26 5.48
C LYS A 42 -21.37 1.92 4.48
N GLY A 43 -21.23 2.73 3.42
CA GLY A 43 -20.19 2.56 2.40
C GLY A 43 -18.79 2.62 3.00
N TRP A 44 -18.54 3.57 3.91
CA TRP A 44 -17.27 3.64 4.64
C TRP A 44 -17.05 2.41 5.53
N LYS A 45 -18.10 1.91 6.20
CA LYS A 45 -17.97 0.69 7.01
C LYS A 45 -17.67 -0.55 6.15
N THR A 46 -18.22 -0.61 4.94
CA THR A 46 -17.87 -1.65 3.96
C THR A 46 -16.42 -1.51 3.50
N LEU A 47 -15.95 -0.28 3.26
CA LEU A 47 -14.55 0.00 2.92
C LEU A 47 -13.58 -0.50 4.01
N GLU A 48 -13.90 -0.31 5.29
CA GLU A 48 -13.07 -0.81 6.40
C GLU A 48 -12.87 -2.33 6.39
N ALA A 49 -13.65 -3.11 5.62
CA ALA A 49 -13.38 -4.53 5.42
C ALA A 49 -12.00 -4.80 4.79
N LEU A 50 -11.46 -3.83 4.03
CA LEU A 50 -10.14 -3.89 3.40
C LEU A 50 -9.02 -3.39 4.32
N ILE A 51 -9.32 -2.90 5.52
CA ILE A 51 -8.31 -2.41 6.47
C ILE A 51 -8.05 -3.50 7.52
N PRO A 52 -6.86 -4.14 7.55
CA PRO A 52 -6.62 -5.36 8.34
C PRO A 52 -7.03 -5.29 9.82
N GLY A 53 -6.69 -4.19 10.51
CA GLY A 53 -7.03 -3.98 11.92
C GLY A 53 -8.46 -3.52 12.21
N TYR A 54 -9.26 -3.28 11.17
CA TYR A 54 -10.61 -2.71 11.29
C TYR A 54 -11.67 -3.58 10.61
N SER A 55 -11.24 -4.50 9.75
CA SER A 55 -12.08 -5.54 9.19
C SER A 55 -12.61 -6.42 10.31
N VAL A 56 -13.92 -6.66 10.33
CA VAL A 56 -14.59 -7.42 11.41
C VAL A 56 -14.68 -8.91 11.07
N ASN A 57 -14.86 -9.23 9.78
CA ASN A 57 -15.19 -10.57 9.30
C ASN A 57 -14.03 -11.27 8.57
N ALA A 58 -12.91 -10.58 8.37
CA ALA A 58 -11.75 -11.17 7.71
C ALA A 58 -11.13 -12.34 8.52
N ASN A 59 -10.47 -13.25 7.83
CA ASN A 59 -9.48 -14.11 8.47
C ASN A 59 -8.34 -13.23 9.03
N GLY A 60 -8.04 -13.37 10.32
CA GLY A 60 -7.14 -12.45 11.04
C GLY A 60 -7.68 -11.02 11.16
N SER A 61 -8.99 -10.86 11.35
CA SER A 61 -9.67 -9.57 11.56
C SER A 61 -9.25 -8.85 12.85
N ALA A 62 -9.86 -7.68 13.10
CA ALA A 62 -9.81 -6.94 14.37
C ALA A 62 -10.26 -7.77 15.60
N ASN A 63 -11.03 -8.85 15.39
CA ASN A 63 -11.43 -9.80 16.42
C ASN A 63 -10.63 -11.11 16.37
N GLY A 64 -9.62 -11.18 15.51
CA GLY A 64 -8.75 -12.34 15.31
C GLY A 64 -7.57 -12.35 16.27
N ASP A 65 -6.69 -13.34 16.09
CA ASP A 65 -5.56 -13.59 16.99
C ASP A 65 -4.31 -12.72 16.70
N ILE A 66 -4.35 -11.88 15.66
CA ILE A 66 -3.22 -11.05 15.22
C ILE A 66 -3.34 -9.63 15.81
N ASP A 67 -2.36 -9.22 16.62
CA ASP A 67 -2.23 -7.85 17.14
C ASP A 67 -1.46 -6.99 16.12
N TYR A 68 -2.17 -6.36 15.19
CA TYR A 68 -1.58 -5.42 14.23
C TYR A 68 -1.06 -4.14 14.92
N GLY A 69 -1.67 -3.73 16.04
CA GLY A 69 -1.23 -2.59 16.84
C GLY A 69 0.15 -2.79 17.49
N SER A 70 0.64 -4.03 17.54
CA SER A 70 1.96 -4.36 18.07
C SER A 70 3.11 -3.63 17.37
N LEU A 71 2.96 -3.25 16.09
CA LEU A 71 3.96 -2.48 15.36
C LEU A 71 4.25 -1.14 16.05
N TRP A 72 3.23 -0.52 16.67
CA TRP A 72 3.37 0.75 17.39
C TRP A 72 4.23 0.63 18.66
N LYS A 73 4.47 -0.59 19.16
CA LYS A 73 5.34 -0.82 20.32
C LYS A 73 6.82 -0.72 19.93
N LEU A 74 7.15 -0.89 18.65
CA LEU A 74 8.52 -0.81 18.14
C LEU A 74 9.03 0.64 18.11
N ASP A 75 10.33 0.84 18.25
CA ASP A 75 10.95 2.16 18.12
C ASP A 75 11.15 2.59 16.65
N LYS A 76 11.12 1.61 15.75
CA LYS A 76 11.30 1.77 14.30
C LYS A 76 10.69 0.58 13.57
N VAL A 77 10.32 0.80 12.31
CA VAL A 77 10.06 -0.27 11.34
C VAL A 77 11.24 -0.35 10.38
N LYS A 78 11.67 -1.57 10.07
CA LYS A 78 12.89 -1.83 9.29
C LYS A 78 12.58 -2.85 8.19
N ALA A 79 12.87 -2.50 6.93
CA ALA A 79 12.87 -3.44 5.83
C ALA A 79 14.30 -3.82 5.42
N ASP A 80 14.46 -4.99 4.82
CA ASP A 80 15.71 -5.40 4.17
C ASP A 80 15.63 -5.04 2.68
N THR A 81 16.70 -4.45 2.14
CA THR A 81 16.74 -4.03 0.74
C THR A 81 17.01 -5.23 -0.17
N THR A 82 16.17 -5.39 -1.19
CA THR A 82 16.21 -6.48 -2.16
C THR A 82 16.12 -5.89 -3.57
N TYR A 83 16.79 -6.52 -4.53
CA TYR A 83 16.64 -6.16 -5.95
C TYR A 83 15.21 -6.49 -6.42
N GLU A 84 14.66 -5.68 -7.33
CA GLU A 84 13.60 -6.16 -8.23
C GLU A 84 14.27 -6.69 -9.51
N MET A 85 13.68 -7.72 -10.10
CA MET A 85 14.18 -8.33 -11.33
C MET A 85 13.19 -8.09 -12.46
N ASP A 86 13.70 -7.94 -13.68
CA ASP A 86 12.86 -7.66 -14.86
C ASP A 86 11.86 -8.81 -15.14
N ASP A 87 12.25 -10.07 -14.90
CA ASP A 87 11.49 -11.28 -15.23
C ASP A 87 11.16 -12.14 -13.98
N PRO A 88 9.98 -12.80 -13.91
CA PRO A 88 9.60 -13.65 -12.77
C PRO A 88 10.59 -14.78 -12.46
N SER A 89 11.35 -15.27 -13.44
CA SER A 89 12.39 -16.29 -13.27
C SER A 89 13.62 -15.78 -12.51
N GLY A 90 13.77 -14.47 -12.35
CA GLY A 90 14.78 -13.84 -11.51
C GLY A 90 14.50 -13.96 -10.01
N TYR A 91 13.31 -14.41 -9.62
CA TYR A 91 12.91 -14.56 -8.22
C TYR A 91 13.16 -15.99 -7.70
N PRO A 92 13.51 -16.17 -6.41
CA PRO A 92 13.66 -15.14 -5.37
C PRO A 92 14.86 -14.22 -5.61
N ALA A 93 14.66 -12.92 -5.45
CA ALA A 93 15.68 -11.92 -5.74
C ALA A 93 16.72 -11.80 -4.62
N GLU A 94 17.94 -11.40 -4.97
CA GLU A 94 19.04 -11.26 -4.02
C GLU A 94 18.80 -10.08 -3.05
N GLN A 95 19.17 -10.26 -1.77
CA GLN A 95 19.26 -9.15 -0.82
C GLN A 95 20.65 -8.53 -0.87
N ASN A 96 20.76 -7.21 -0.79
CA ASN A 96 22.05 -6.52 -0.79
C ASN A 96 22.65 -6.34 0.64
N GLY A 97 21.93 -6.78 1.68
CA GLY A 97 22.33 -6.63 3.09
C GLY A 97 22.24 -5.21 3.65
N LYS A 98 21.45 -4.31 3.05
CA LYS A 98 21.20 -2.94 3.55
C LYS A 98 19.84 -2.82 4.21
N ASP A 99 19.83 -2.14 5.35
CA ASP A 99 18.59 -1.75 6.04
C ASP A 99 17.93 -0.55 5.35
N ALA A 100 16.59 -0.56 5.36
CA ALA A 100 15.75 0.58 5.02
C ALA A 100 14.91 0.98 6.25
N LEU A 101 15.00 2.24 6.67
CA LEU A 101 14.36 2.77 7.87
C LEU A 101 13.34 3.85 7.54
N ASN A 102 12.07 3.65 7.92
CA ASN A 102 11.06 4.68 7.71
C ASN A 102 11.37 5.94 8.54
N PRO A 103 11.56 7.11 7.90
CA PRO A 103 11.91 8.34 8.61
C PRO A 103 10.77 9.01 9.37
N ILE A 104 9.51 8.67 9.08
CA ILE A 104 8.32 9.30 9.69
C ILE A 104 7.51 8.34 10.57
N PHE A 105 7.98 7.10 10.77
CA PHE A 105 7.30 6.11 11.62
C PHE A 105 7.05 6.62 13.05
N THR A 106 8.02 7.32 13.65
CA THR A 106 7.85 7.87 15.00
C THR A 106 6.77 8.96 15.08
N ASP A 107 6.53 9.66 13.97
CA ASP A 107 5.46 10.66 13.89
C ASP A 107 4.10 9.96 13.84
N PHE A 108 3.97 8.86 13.06
CA PHE A 108 2.77 8.02 13.06
C PHE A 108 2.52 7.38 14.43
N LYS A 109 3.53 6.75 15.03
CA LYS A 109 3.45 6.17 16.38
C LYS A 109 2.99 7.21 17.42
N SER A 110 3.47 8.45 17.33
CA SER A 110 3.08 9.51 18.26
C SER A 110 1.63 9.95 18.09
N ALA A 111 1.12 9.92 16.86
CA ALA A 111 -0.23 10.34 16.51
C ALA A 111 -1.28 9.24 16.72
N TYR A 112 -0.91 7.99 16.41
CA TYR A 112 -1.82 6.87 16.19
C TYR A 112 -1.41 5.61 16.95
N GLY A 113 -0.45 5.68 17.89
CA GLY A 113 0.06 4.49 18.59
C GLY A 113 -0.94 3.74 19.49
N SER A 114 -2.18 4.22 19.61
CA SER A 114 -3.29 3.52 20.25
C SER A 114 -4.24 2.81 19.25
N ASP A 115 -3.97 2.93 17.95
CA ASP A 115 -4.78 2.32 16.90
C ASP A 115 -4.40 0.84 16.69
N GLU A 116 -5.31 0.09 16.06
CA GLU A 116 -5.15 -1.33 15.77
C GLU A 116 -4.33 -1.56 14.48
N GLY A 117 -3.14 -0.97 14.41
CA GLY A 117 -2.29 -0.94 13.21
C GLY A 117 -2.59 0.26 12.30
N TYR A 118 -2.05 0.23 11.07
CA TYR A 118 -2.31 1.27 10.07
C TYR A 118 -3.78 1.26 9.61
N TYR A 119 -4.38 2.45 9.48
CA TYR A 119 -5.66 2.73 8.86
C TYR A 119 -5.53 2.91 7.33
N LEU A 120 -4.93 1.92 6.68
CA LEU A 120 -4.74 1.85 5.23
C LEU A 120 -5.44 0.61 4.67
N MET A 121 -6.02 0.71 3.47
CA MET A 121 -6.61 -0.46 2.84
C MET A 121 -5.49 -1.35 2.30
N HIS A 122 -5.60 -2.66 2.54
CA HIS A 122 -4.93 -3.61 1.68
C HIS A 122 -5.59 -3.60 0.30
N TRP A 123 -4.83 -3.75 -0.77
CA TRP A 123 -5.33 -3.59 -2.13
C TRP A 123 -6.20 -4.74 -2.65
N LEU A 124 -6.05 -5.97 -2.16
CA LEU A 124 -6.73 -7.16 -2.72
C LEU A 124 -7.27 -8.09 -1.64
N ALA A 125 -8.44 -8.67 -1.90
CA ALA A 125 -9.00 -9.68 -1.02
C ALA A 125 -9.90 -10.67 -1.78
N ASP A 126 -9.92 -11.89 -1.28
CA ASP A 126 -10.83 -12.96 -1.67
C ASP A 126 -12.10 -12.87 -0.81
N VAL A 127 -13.22 -12.49 -1.42
CA VAL A 127 -14.46 -12.19 -0.69
C VAL A 127 -15.09 -13.46 -0.10
N GLU A 128 -14.94 -14.60 -0.79
CA GLU A 128 -15.68 -15.82 -0.51
C GLU A 128 -14.78 -17.00 -0.11
N ASP A 129 -13.50 -16.75 0.18
CA ASP A 129 -12.49 -17.78 0.47
C ASP A 129 -12.35 -18.80 -0.68
N TRP A 130 -12.44 -18.34 -1.92
CA TRP A 130 -12.28 -19.17 -3.12
C TRP A 130 -10.92 -19.87 -3.17
N TYR A 131 -9.85 -19.17 -2.79
CA TYR A 131 -8.50 -19.70 -2.65
C TYR A 131 -8.29 -20.56 -1.41
N GLN A 132 -9.25 -20.57 -0.48
CA GLN A 132 -9.29 -21.41 0.71
C GLN A 132 -8.23 -21.07 1.76
N PHE A 133 -7.56 -19.93 1.64
CA PHE A 133 -6.55 -19.47 2.59
C PHE A 133 -7.13 -19.06 3.95
N GLY A 134 -8.42 -18.71 4.00
CA GLY A 134 -9.20 -18.46 5.22
C GLY A 134 -9.56 -19.72 5.99
N GLY A 135 -9.16 -20.90 5.50
CA GLY A 135 -9.38 -22.19 6.15
C GLY A 135 -10.68 -22.88 5.74
N ASN A 136 -11.15 -22.65 4.50
CA ASN A 136 -12.34 -23.29 3.93
C ASN A 136 -13.65 -22.99 4.70
N ASN A 137 -13.75 -21.78 5.24
CA ASN A 137 -14.90 -21.36 6.04
C ASN A 137 -15.75 -20.27 5.37
N GLY A 138 -15.40 -19.88 4.13
CA GLY A 138 -16.11 -18.86 3.35
C GLY A 138 -15.92 -17.45 3.90
N LYS A 139 -14.89 -17.21 4.72
CA LYS A 139 -14.61 -15.88 5.26
C LYS A 139 -13.80 -15.06 4.27
N PHE A 140 -14.13 -13.77 4.26
CA PHE A 140 -13.32 -12.73 3.64
C PHE A 140 -11.84 -12.90 4.00
N THR A 141 -10.95 -12.95 3.02
CA THR A 141 -9.53 -13.27 3.25
C THR A 141 -8.63 -12.31 2.48
N PHE A 142 -7.68 -11.70 3.20
CA PHE A 142 -6.66 -10.88 2.57
C PHE A 142 -5.66 -11.76 1.80
N ILE A 143 -5.49 -11.44 0.52
CA ILE A 143 -4.61 -12.15 -0.39
C ILE A 143 -3.77 -11.15 -1.18
N ASN A 144 -2.64 -11.61 -1.70
CA ASN A 144 -1.84 -10.83 -2.63
C ASN A 144 -1.49 -11.71 -3.83
N THR A 145 -0.98 -11.09 -4.89
CA THR A 145 -0.57 -11.77 -6.12
C THR A 145 0.79 -11.24 -6.58
N PHE A 146 0.82 -10.05 -7.20
CA PHE A 146 2.01 -9.43 -7.80
C PHE A 146 3.16 -9.21 -6.82
N GLN A 147 4.28 -9.87 -7.05
CA GLN A 147 5.49 -9.79 -6.23
C GLN A 147 6.81 -10.00 -7.00
N ARG A 148 6.77 -10.35 -8.30
CA ARG A 148 7.93 -10.83 -9.08
C ARG A 148 8.27 -10.00 -10.32
N GLY A 149 8.22 -8.68 -10.19
CA GLY A 149 8.80 -7.74 -11.15
C GLY A 149 7.87 -7.33 -12.30
N GLU A 150 8.39 -6.51 -13.21
CA GLU A 150 7.57 -5.81 -14.20
C GLU A 150 6.95 -6.70 -15.28
N GLN A 151 7.55 -7.87 -15.53
CA GLN A 151 7.01 -8.86 -16.47
C GLN A 151 6.11 -9.92 -15.79
N GLU A 152 5.80 -9.80 -14.49
CA GLU A 152 4.79 -10.67 -13.88
C GLU A 152 3.37 -10.18 -14.23
N SER A 153 2.80 -10.67 -15.32
CA SER A 153 1.41 -10.36 -15.67
C SER A 153 0.42 -11.02 -14.70
N CYS A 154 -0.86 -10.63 -14.77
CA CYS A 154 -1.92 -11.25 -13.96
C CYS A 154 -2.13 -12.75 -14.25
N PHE A 155 -1.52 -13.29 -15.31
CA PHE A 155 -1.58 -14.72 -15.66
C PHE A 155 -0.42 -15.53 -15.07
N GLU A 156 0.57 -14.87 -14.49
CA GLU A 156 1.83 -15.47 -14.09
C GLU A 156 2.04 -15.50 -12.58
N THR A 157 1.18 -14.83 -11.83
CA THR A 157 1.22 -14.77 -10.37
C THR A 157 0.97 -16.12 -9.71
N VAL A 158 1.36 -16.23 -8.44
CA VAL A 158 1.00 -17.37 -7.57
C VAL A 158 0.29 -16.80 -6.35
N PRO A 159 -1.06 -16.72 -6.33
CA PRO A 159 -1.81 -16.11 -5.25
C PRO A 159 -1.39 -16.62 -3.86
N GLN A 160 -1.26 -15.69 -2.92
CA GLN A 160 -0.72 -15.96 -1.58
C GLN A 160 -1.53 -15.27 -0.49
N PRO A 161 -1.66 -15.87 0.71
CA PRO A 161 -2.30 -15.18 1.82
C PRO A 161 -1.41 -14.06 2.35
N CYS A 162 -2.04 -12.95 2.73
CA CYS A 162 -1.34 -11.89 3.46
C CYS A 162 -0.83 -12.38 4.81
N ILE A 163 -1.62 -13.22 5.48
CA ILE A 163 -1.29 -13.92 6.72
C ILE A 163 -0.68 -15.27 6.36
N GLU A 164 0.64 -15.36 6.42
CA GLU A 164 1.41 -16.56 6.09
C GLU A 164 1.62 -17.39 7.37
N ASP A 165 0.83 -18.45 7.53
CA ASP A 165 0.96 -19.42 8.63
C ASP A 165 1.79 -20.66 8.23
N LEU A 166 2.42 -20.66 7.04
CA LEU A 166 3.22 -21.77 6.51
C LEU A 166 2.41 -23.08 6.34
N LYS A 167 1.10 -22.94 6.11
CA LYS A 167 0.17 -24.07 5.86
C LYS A 167 0.28 -24.61 4.44
N TYR A 168 0.68 -23.77 3.49
CA TYR A 168 0.73 -24.04 2.06
C TYR A 168 2.16 -23.90 1.51
N GLY A 169 2.36 -24.18 0.22
CA GLY A 169 3.67 -24.17 -0.42
C GLY A 169 4.31 -25.56 -0.51
N MET A 170 5.64 -25.62 -0.60
CA MET A 170 6.36 -26.89 -0.73
C MET A 170 6.43 -27.61 0.62
N LYS A 171 6.34 -28.94 0.61
CA LYS A 171 6.46 -29.74 1.84
C LYS A 171 7.86 -29.64 2.41
N LEU A 172 7.95 -29.34 3.71
CA LEU A 172 9.19 -29.40 4.48
C LEU A 172 9.41 -30.83 5.00
N THR A 173 10.66 -31.27 5.00
CA THR A 173 11.04 -32.59 5.53
C THR A 173 11.89 -32.53 6.80
N SER A 174 12.46 -31.36 7.10
CA SER A 174 13.44 -31.15 8.18
C SER A 174 12.98 -30.20 9.28
N ASP A 175 11.88 -29.47 9.10
CA ASP A 175 11.37 -28.53 10.10
C ASP A 175 10.46 -29.26 11.12
N PRO A 176 10.75 -29.19 12.43
CA PRO A 176 9.96 -29.89 13.45
C PRO A 176 8.62 -29.21 13.76
N HIS A 177 8.39 -27.99 13.27
CA HIS A 177 7.23 -27.17 13.58
C HIS A 177 6.29 -27.04 12.38
N TYR A 178 6.81 -26.71 11.21
CA TYR A 178 6.00 -26.45 10.02
C TYR A 178 6.07 -27.58 9.00
N LYS A 179 4.95 -27.81 8.32
CA LYS A 179 4.85 -28.85 7.29
C LYS A 179 5.14 -28.34 5.89
N CYS A 180 5.08 -27.02 5.69
CA CYS A 180 5.27 -26.40 4.39
C CYS A 180 6.13 -25.14 4.51
N THR A 181 6.74 -24.71 3.40
CA THR A 181 7.61 -23.52 3.32
C THR A 181 6.87 -22.19 3.42
N GLY A 182 5.53 -22.19 3.32
CA GLY A 182 4.78 -21.00 2.94
C GLY A 182 4.83 -20.75 1.43
N ILE A 183 3.85 -19.99 0.91
CA ILE A 183 3.81 -19.57 -0.49
C ILE A 183 4.82 -18.44 -0.72
N LYS A 184 5.03 -17.56 0.27
CA LYS A 184 6.00 -16.45 0.18
C LYS A 184 7.45 -16.90 -0.07
N ALA A 185 7.75 -18.20 0.08
CA ALA A 185 9.02 -18.81 -0.31
C ALA A 185 9.38 -18.62 -1.80
N ILE A 186 8.40 -18.44 -2.68
CA ILE A 186 8.65 -18.14 -4.11
C ILE A 186 9.29 -16.75 -4.30
N ILE A 187 9.11 -15.84 -3.35
CA ILE A 187 9.58 -14.44 -3.40
C ILE A 187 10.84 -14.27 -2.56
N ASN A 188 10.81 -14.80 -1.33
CA ASN A 188 11.85 -14.61 -0.32
C ASN A 188 12.92 -15.72 -0.33
N GLY A 189 12.67 -16.78 -1.08
CA GLY A 189 13.57 -17.92 -1.23
C GLY A 189 13.36 -19.04 -0.24
N TRP A 190 13.85 -20.22 -0.63
CA TRP A 190 13.67 -21.49 0.08
C TRP A 190 14.98 -22.27 0.26
N GLN A 191 16.11 -21.71 -0.21
CA GLN A 191 17.39 -22.41 -0.38
C GLN A 191 17.99 -22.91 0.95
N LYS A 192 17.48 -22.43 2.08
CA LYS A 192 17.59 -23.12 3.37
C LYS A 192 16.15 -23.36 3.86
N GLU A 193 15.76 -24.62 4.04
CA GLU A 193 14.47 -24.98 4.63
C GLU A 193 14.24 -24.17 5.93
N GLY A 194 13.04 -23.59 6.11
CA GLY A 194 12.69 -22.81 7.32
C GLY A 194 13.04 -21.31 7.31
N GLN A 195 13.37 -20.71 6.16
CA GLN A 195 13.69 -19.26 6.07
C GLN A 195 12.49 -18.31 6.10
N ILE A 196 11.27 -18.79 5.87
CA ILE A 196 10.07 -17.95 5.95
C ILE A 196 9.53 -18.05 7.37
N ALA A 197 9.51 -16.93 8.09
CA ALA A 197 8.81 -16.84 9.36
C ALA A 197 7.31 -16.63 9.13
N PRO A 198 6.42 -17.16 9.99
CA PRO A 198 5.03 -16.75 9.98
C PRO A 198 4.91 -15.25 10.17
N GLN A 199 4.08 -14.62 9.35
CA GLN A 199 4.04 -13.17 9.23
C GLN A 199 2.77 -12.69 8.54
N TYR A 200 2.41 -11.43 8.78
CA TYR A 200 1.44 -10.71 7.97
C TYR A 200 2.19 -9.73 7.06
N SER A 201 1.67 -9.50 5.87
CA SER A 201 2.11 -8.40 5.02
C SER A 201 0.96 -7.91 4.15
N PHE A 202 0.80 -6.60 4.08
CA PHE A 202 -0.20 -5.92 3.30
C PHE A 202 0.47 -4.84 2.43
N THR A 203 -0.23 -4.46 1.38
CA THR A 203 0.18 -3.48 0.38
C THR A 203 -1.03 -2.61 0.07
N ASN A 204 -0.93 -1.29 0.16
CA ASN A 204 -2.02 -0.40 -0.27
C ASN A 204 -1.88 -0.06 -1.75
N ALA A 205 -2.92 0.58 -2.29
CA ALA A 205 -2.91 1.17 -3.61
C ALA A 205 -3.37 2.63 -3.44
N PRO A 206 -2.44 3.60 -3.28
CA PRO A 206 -2.75 4.93 -2.76
C PRO A 206 -3.74 5.74 -3.60
N ASP A 207 -3.95 5.39 -4.88
CA ASP A 207 -5.02 5.96 -5.69
C ASP A 207 -6.41 5.67 -5.09
N ALA A 208 -6.60 4.51 -4.47
CA ALA A 208 -7.83 4.11 -3.80
C ALA A 208 -8.03 4.85 -2.47
N GLU A 209 -6.99 4.99 -1.65
CA GLU A 209 -7.04 5.85 -0.46
C GLU A 209 -7.42 7.28 -0.85
N ASP A 210 -6.73 7.87 -1.83
CA ASP A 210 -7.00 9.23 -2.28
C ASP A 210 -8.40 9.39 -2.88
N ARG A 211 -8.92 8.39 -3.61
CA ARG A 211 -10.30 8.38 -4.11
C ARG A 211 -11.33 8.34 -2.97
N ALA A 212 -11.07 7.59 -1.90
CA ALA A 212 -11.93 7.57 -0.72
C ALA A 212 -11.92 8.93 0.00
N ILE A 213 -10.75 9.58 0.13
CA ILE A 213 -10.60 10.92 0.71
C ILE A 213 -11.33 11.96 -0.16
N GLN A 214 -11.20 11.87 -1.49
CA GLN A 214 -11.93 12.70 -2.43
C GLN A 214 -13.45 12.56 -2.27
N ALA A 215 -13.96 11.34 -2.02
CA ALA A 215 -15.38 11.11 -1.77
C ALA A 215 -15.89 11.88 -0.53
N ILE A 216 -15.10 11.87 0.55
CA ILE A 216 -15.43 12.61 1.78
C ILE A 216 -15.36 14.11 1.56
N TYR A 217 -14.32 14.59 0.88
CA TYR A 217 -14.21 15.99 0.51
C TYR A 217 -15.40 16.43 -0.35
N PHE A 218 -15.76 15.65 -1.38
CA PHE A 218 -16.92 15.89 -2.23
C PHE A 218 -18.22 15.97 -1.41
N ALA A 219 -18.49 14.97 -0.56
CA ALA A 219 -19.70 14.96 0.28
C ALA A 219 -19.80 16.22 1.14
N SER A 220 -18.70 16.59 1.81
CA SER A 220 -18.62 17.77 2.67
C SER A 220 -18.86 19.07 1.89
N GLN A 221 -18.22 19.23 0.72
CA GLN A 221 -18.41 20.41 -0.14
C GLN A 221 -19.87 20.60 -0.60
N PHE A 222 -20.64 19.50 -0.67
CA PHE A 222 -22.06 19.53 -1.05
C PHE A 222 -23.02 19.46 0.14
N GLY A 223 -22.53 19.73 1.35
CA GLY A 223 -23.35 19.92 2.55
C GLY A 223 -23.85 18.62 3.19
N VAL A 224 -23.23 17.48 2.87
CA VAL A 224 -23.42 16.24 3.64
C VAL A 224 -22.52 16.29 4.86
N ASP A 225 -23.09 16.04 6.05
CA ASP A 225 -22.32 15.90 7.28
C ASP A 225 -21.64 14.53 7.31
N CYS A 226 -20.32 14.51 7.17
CA CYS A 226 -19.52 13.29 7.22
C CYS A 226 -19.17 12.86 8.65
N GLY A 227 -19.42 13.68 9.67
CA GLY A 227 -19.13 13.37 11.07
C GLY A 227 -17.71 12.82 11.30
N ASP A 228 -17.62 11.74 12.08
CA ASP A 228 -16.34 11.08 12.43
C ASP A 228 -15.59 10.52 11.21
N ILE A 229 -16.28 10.31 10.07
CA ILE A 229 -15.66 9.78 8.85
C ILE A 229 -14.63 10.77 8.28
N SER A 230 -14.84 12.07 8.45
CA SER A 230 -13.82 13.07 8.09
C SER A 230 -12.51 12.85 8.85
N GLY A 231 -12.59 12.47 10.13
CA GLY A 231 -11.41 12.15 10.92
C GLY A 231 -10.72 10.87 10.45
N LEU A 232 -11.50 9.85 10.06
CA LEU A 232 -10.97 8.60 9.51
C LEU A 232 -10.31 8.80 8.14
N ALA A 233 -10.92 9.59 7.25
CA ALA A 233 -10.34 9.93 5.95
C ALA A 233 -9.05 10.76 6.10
N ALA A 234 -9.01 11.70 7.05
CA ALA A 234 -7.80 12.44 7.33
C ALA A 234 -6.70 11.54 7.91
N LYS A 235 -7.02 10.59 8.80
CA LYS A 235 -6.07 9.60 9.30
C LYS A 235 -5.49 8.75 8.16
N MET A 236 -6.36 8.24 7.28
CA MET A 236 -5.96 7.49 6.09
C MET A 236 -4.97 8.30 5.24
N GLY A 237 -5.28 9.58 4.97
CA GLY A 237 -4.35 10.48 4.27
C GLY A 237 -3.04 10.68 5.02
N ASP A 238 -3.07 10.89 6.33
CA ASP A 238 -1.85 11.10 7.10
C ASP A 238 -0.88 9.91 6.96
N GLU A 239 -1.39 8.68 7.10
CA GLU A 239 -0.59 7.46 6.97
C GLU A 239 -0.19 7.15 5.52
N CYS A 240 -1.01 7.53 4.54
CA CYS A 240 -0.72 7.45 3.10
C CYS A 240 0.48 8.33 2.70
N ARG A 241 0.97 9.22 3.57
CA ARG A 241 2.22 9.97 3.31
C ARG A 241 3.44 9.08 3.14
N ASN A 242 3.42 7.82 3.60
CA ASN A 242 4.52 6.90 3.32
C ASN A 242 4.67 6.61 1.80
N ASP A 243 3.59 6.72 1.03
CA ASP A 243 3.60 6.61 -0.43
C ASP A 243 4.36 7.74 -1.12
N MET A 244 4.73 8.79 -0.37
CA MET A 244 5.57 9.89 -0.85
C MET A 244 7.08 9.61 -0.74
N PHE A 245 7.49 8.41 -0.30
CA PHE A 245 8.88 8.05 -0.08
C PHE A 245 9.37 6.94 -1.01
N ASP A 246 10.66 7.01 -1.38
CA ASP A 246 11.38 5.94 -2.05
C ASP A 246 11.20 4.59 -1.33
N LYS A 247 11.17 3.48 -2.09
CA LYS A 247 10.92 2.11 -1.57
C LYS A 247 11.75 1.78 -0.34
N TYR A 248 13.03 2.11 -0.38
CA TYR A 248 13.99 1.82 0.69
C TYR A 248 14.53 3.10 1.35
N TYR A 249 13.78 4.20 1.23
CA TYR A 249 14.09 5.50 1.81
C TYR A 249 15.47 6.02 1.39
N LYS A 250 15.90 5.74 0.16
CA LYS A 250 17.15 6.27 -0.40
C LYS A 250 16.93 7.68 -0.93
N ALA A 251 17.99 8.49 -0.92
CA ALA A 251 17.95 9.84 -1.46
C ALA A 251 17.45 9.83 -2.91
N ILE A 252 16.64 10.83 -3.27
CA ILE A 252 16.21 11.00 -4.65
C ILE A 252 17.44 11.19 -5.56
N GLY A 253 17.52 10.44 -6.65
CA GLY A 253 18.63 10.42 -7.61
C GLY A 253 19.87 9.61 -7.19
N CYS A 254 19.80 8.78 -6.13
CA CYS A 254 20.97 8.11 -5.55
C CYS A 254 21.74 7.18 -6.53
N GLN A 255 21.02 6.49 -7.42
CA GLN A 255 21.60 5.58 -8.43
C GLN A 255 22.64 4.59 -7.86
N ASP A 256 22.38 4.08 -6.66
CA ASP A 256 23.21 3.07 -6.00
C ASP A 256 22.39 2.28 -4.97
N ILE A 257 22.18 0.99 -5.21
CA ILE A 257 21.49 0.12 -4.26
C ILE A 257 22.29 -0.04 -2.95
N GLY A 258 23.59 0.24 -2.93
CA GLY A 258 24.41 0.26 -1.73
C GLY A 258 24.21 1.48 -0.83
N ALA A 259 23.52 2.53 -1.31
CA ALA A 259 23.31 3.77 -0.57
C ALA A 259 22.50 3.55 0.72
N SER A 260 22.86 4.28 1.77
CA SER A 260 22.12 4.28 3.04
C SER A 260 20.76 4.98 2.93
N THR A 261 19.85 4.68 3.86
CA THR A 261 18.65 5.48 4.07
C THR A 261 19.00 6.96 4.28
N ALA A 262 18.23 7.86 3.65
CA ALA A 262 18.50 9.29 3.57
C ALA A 262 17.47 10.16 4.31
N GLY A 263 16.62 9.57 5.15
CA GLY A 263 15.65 10.36 5.91
C GLY A 263 14.65 11.07 4.98
N LEU A 264 14.36 12.35 5.27
CA LEU A 264 13.45 13.17 4.47
C LEU A 264 13.97 13.48 3.05
N GLU A 265 15.26 13.27 2.76
CA GLU A 265 15.80 13.41 1.39
C GLU A 265 15.31 12.31 0.44
N SER A 266 14.59 11.32 0.96
CA SER A 266 13.96 10.25 0.18
C SER A 266 12.48 10.51 -0.16
N GLN A 267 11.94 11.66 0.24
CA GLN A 267 10.54 12.03 -0.02
C GLN A 267 10.40 12.70 -1.39
N HIS A 268 9.77 12.01 -2.35
CA HIS A 268 9.49 12.51 -3.69
C HIS A 268 8.13 13.23 -3.81
N PHE A 269 7.27 13.20 -2.79
CA PHE A 269 5.98 13.93 -2.76
C PHE A 269 5.02 13.61 -3.92
N LEU A 270 5.12 12.41 -4.49
CA LEU A 270 4.12 11.86 -5.42
C LEU A 270 3.41 10.72 -4.70
N MET A 271 2.22 10.32 -5.17
CA MET A 271 1.64 9.04 -4.78
C MET A 271 2.32 7.95 -5.61
N ALA A 272 3.22 7.19 -5.00
CA ALA A 272 3.89 6.06 -5.65
C ALA A 272 2.93 4.88 -5.83
N TRP A 273 3.41 3.79 -6.43
CA TRP A 273 2.56 2.63 -6.74
C TRP A 273 1.98 1.93 -5.50
N TYR A 274 2.72 1.94 -4.39
CA TYR A 274 2.30 1.37 -3.11
C TYR A 274 3.18 1.85 -1.95
N THR A 275 2.67 1.56 -0.76
CA THR A 275 3.42 1.28 0.44
C THR A 275 3.08 -0.14 0.84
N ALA A 276 4.04 -0.85 1.41
CA ALA A 276 3.78 -2.14 2.01
C ALA A 276 4.29 -2.17 3.44
N TRP A 277 3.56 -2.89 4.29
CA TRP A 277 3.92 -3.09 5.68
C TRP A 277 3.64 -4.53 6.09
N GLY A 278 4.33 -4.99 7.11
CA GLY A 278 4.15 -6.33 7.62
C GLY A 278 4.88 -6.54 8.93
N GLY A 279 4.64 -7.69 9.55
CA GLY A 279 5.20 -8.01 10.85
C GLY A 279 4.95 -9.44 11.26
N SER A 280 5.52 -9.79 12.41
CA SER A 280 5.31 -11.09 13.06
C SER A 280 3.84 -11.28 13.48
N THR A 281 3.31 -12.51 13.40
CA THR A 281 1.91 -12.86 13.74
C THR A 281 1.75 -13.60 15.08
N PHE A 282 2.60 -13.34 16.09
CA PHE A 282 2.64 -14.00 17.41
C PHE A 282 1.30 -14.62 17.89
N PRO A 283 1.19 -15.97 18.05
CA PRO A 283 1.40 -16.62 19.36
C PRO A 283 2.06 -18.03 19.36
N TRP A 284 2.45 -18.62 18.22
CA TRP A 284 2.78 -20.07 18.14
C TRP A 284 4.27 -20.46 18.31
N TYR A 285 5.21 -19.50 18.31
CA TYR A 285 6.67 -19.74 18.23
C TYR A 285 7.45 -19.39 19.52
N ALA A 286 6.89 -19.73 20.70
CA ALA A 286 7.49 -19.40 22.00
C ALA A 286 8.88 -20.03 22.25
N GLU A 287 9.27 -21.10 21.55
CA GLU A 287 10.50 -21.84 21.87
C GLU A 287 11.78 -21.26 21.24
N ASN A 288 11.66 -20.45 20.18
CA ASN A 288 12.79 -19.93 19.41
C ASN A 288 12.79 -18.39 19.30
N ASN A 289 11.84 -17.70 19.94
CA ASN A 289 11.85 -16.26 20.13
C ASN A 289 12.12 -15.95 21.63
N PRO A 290 13.37 -15.66 22.03
CA PRO A 290 13.73 -15.43 23.43
C PRO A 290 13.09 -14.16 24.03
N SER A 291 12.39 -13.34 23.23
CA SER A 291 11.81 -12.07 23.65
C SER A 291 10.33 -12.12 24.05
N ASN A 292 9.61 -13.22 23.79
CA ASN A 292 8.15 -13.36 24.03
C ASN A 292 7.27 -12.23 23.44
N ASN A 293 7.73 -11.54 22.39
CA ASN A 293 7.07 -10.33 21.85
C ASN A 293 6.83 -10.42 20.33
N TYR A 294 5.88 -9.60 19.83
CA TYR A 294 5.89 -9.10 18.45
C TYR A 294 7.16 -8.26 18.26
N ASP A 295 8.19 -8.88 17.70
CA ASP A 295 9.57 -8.43 17.80
C ASP A 295 10.07 -7.67 16.57
N TRP A 296 9.36 -7.77 15.44
CA TRP A 296 9.70 -7.05 14.22
C TRP A 296 8.47 -6.69 13.39
N ALA A 297 8.61 -5.56 12.69
CA ALA A 297 7.74 -5.11 11.62
C ALA A 297 8.58 -4.33 10.59
N PHE A 298 8.13 -4.33 9.35
CA PHE A 298 8.73 -3.57 8.26
C PHE A 298 7.71 -2.63 7.63
N GLN A 299 8.22 -1.60 6.98
CA GLN A 299 7.46 -0.78 6.04
C GLN A 299 8.39 -0.28 4.93
N ILE A 300 7.90 -0.29 3.70
CA ILE A 300 8.58 0.26 2.52
C ILE A 300 7.67 1.28 1.85
N GLY A 301 8.24 2.34 1.27
CA GLY A 301 7.53 3.19 0.32
C GLY A 301 7.49 2.56 -1.07
N CYS A 302 7.57 3.36 -2.12
CA CYS A 302 7.80 2.86 -3.48
C CYS A 302 8.59 3.86 -4.34
N SER A 303 9.57 3.36 -5.08
CA SER A 303 10.42 4.18 -5.94
C SER A 303 9.77 4.56 -7.27
N HIS A 304 8.61 3.98 -7.60
CA HIS A 304 7.95 4.10 -8.90
C HIS A 304 6.67 4.91 -8.77
N SER A 305 6.51 5.96 -9.57
CA SER A 305 5.33 6.82 -9.57
C SER A 305 4.70 6.85 -10.97
N HIS A 306 3.39 6.64 -11.02
CA HIS A 306 2.60 6.65 -12.25
C HIS A 306 1.62 7.82 -12.25
N GLN A 307 1.41 8.48 -13.40
CA GLN A 307 0.55 9.67 -13.49
C GLN A 307 -0.89 9.42 -13.02
N PHE A 308 -1.49 8.26 -13.28
CA PHE A 308 -2.90 8.04 -12.94
C PHE A 308 -3.13 7.75 -11.44
N TYR A 309 -2.06 7.47 -10.69
CA TYR A 309 -2.14 7.35 -9.22
C TYR A 309 -2.18 8.72 -8.52
N GLN A 310 -1.88 9.81 -9.24
CA GLN A 310 -1.89 11.13 -8.64
C GLN A 310 -3.32 11.64 -8.43
N ASN A 311 -3.58 12.26 -7.29
CA ASN A 311 -4.87 12.89 -7.00
C ASN A 311 -4.68 14.30 -6.41
N PRO A 312 -4.54 15.33 -7.27
CA PRO A 312 -4.41 16.71 -6.81
C PRO A 312 -5.60 17.18 -5.97
N LEU A 313 -6.79 16.59 -6.14
CA LEU A 313 -7.98 16.97 -5.37
C LEU A 313 -7.91 16.44 -3.94
N ALA A 314 -7.50 15.19 -3.74
CA ALA A 314 -7.26 14.64 -2.41
C ALA A 314 -6.13 15.39 -1.69
N ALA A 315 -5.01 15.65 -2.39
CA ALA A 315 -3.90 16.44 -1.84
C ALA A 315 -4.34 17.86 -1.44
N TYR A 316 -5.16 18.52 -2.26
CA TYR A 316 -5.75 19.81 -1.93
C TYR A 316 -6.67 19.73 -0.71
N ALA A 317 -7.55 18.73 -0.65
CA ALA A 317 -8.46 18.53 0.46
C ALA A 317 -7.69 18.37 1.78
N LEU A 318 -6.69 17.48 1.83
CA LEU A 318 -5.87 17.25 3.02
C LEU A 318 -5.03 18.50 3.40
N ALA A 319 -4.55 19.25 2.41
CA ALA A 319 -3.73 20.45 2.67
C ALA A 319 -4.53 21.68 3.12
N TYR A 320 -5.78 21.85 2.67
CA TYR A 320 -6.49 23.12 2.76
C TYR A 320 -7.93 23.04 3.31
N ASP A 321 -8.58 21.88 3.28
CA ASP A 321 -9.91 21.75 3.90
C ASP A 321 -9.77 21.88 5.43
N PRO A 322 -10.50 22.82 6.09
CA PRO A 322 -10.31 23.12 7.49
C PRO A 322 -10.77 22.01 8.45
N VAL A 323 -11.47 20.99 7.97
CA VAL A 323 -11.82 19.79 8.72
C VAL A 323 -10.73 18.75 8.53
N LEU A 324 -10.48 18.31 7.29
CA LEU A 324 -9.51 17.24 7.01
C LEU A 324 -8.09 17.61 7.46
N SER A 325 -7.65 18.84 7.17
CA SER A 325 -6.30 19.30 7.54
C SER A 325 -6.01 19.29 9.05
N LYS A 326 -7.03 19.46 9.89
CA LYS A 326 -6.89 19.44 11.35
C LYS A 326 -6.93 18.04 11.94
N GLU A 327 -7.48 17.08 11.21
CA GLU A 327 -7.62 15.70 11.66
C GLU A 327 -6.41 14.83 11.32
N MET A 328 -5.52 15.27 10.42
CA MET A 328 -4.16 14.74 10.32
C MET A 328 -3.36 15.12 11.57
N LYS A 329 -2.89 14.13 12.34
CA LYS A 329 -2.31 14.33 13.66
C LYS A 329 -0.79 14.14 13.69
N ALA A 330 -0.22 13.42 12.73
CA ALA A 330 1.21 13.24 12.65
C ALA A 330 1.89 14.52 12.14
N LYS A 331 3.16 14.66 12.52
CA LYS A 331 3.92 15.87 12.28
C LYS A 331 4.10 16.11 10.77
N ASN A 332 4.08 17.39 10.38
CA ASN A 332 4.28 17.88 9.02
C ASN A 332 3.25 17.43 7.96
N ALA A 333 2.17 16.73 8.34
CA ALA A 333 1.23 16.18 7.37
C ALA A 333 0.65 17.22 6.39
N VAL A 334 0.19 18.36 6.91
CA VAL A 334 -0.33 19.46 6.09
C VAL A 334 0.74 20.08 5.19
N SER A 335 1.98 20.23 5.65
CA SER A 335 3.06 20.79 4.82
C SER A 335 3.46 19.83 3.70
N ASP A 336 3.45 18.53 3.98
CA ASP A 336 3.76 17.50 3.00
C ASP A 336 2.70 17.45 1.91
N TYR A 337 1.42 17.53 2.26
CA TYR A 337 0.34 17.60 1.27
C TYR A 337 0.32 18.88 0.45
N LYS A 338 0.72 20.02 1.02
CA LYS A 338 0.94 21.25 0.22
C LYS A 338 2.05 21.04 -0.81
N LYS A 339 3.12 20.34 -0.43
CA LYS A 339 4.22 20.03 -1.33
C LYS A 339 3.83 18.98 -2.37
N SER A 340 3.06 17.96 -1.96
CA SER A 340 2.52 16.92 -2.83
C SER A 340 1.58 17.50 -3.87
N LEU A 341 0.64 18.37 -3.48
CA LEU A 341 -0.23 19.06 -4.44
C LEU A 341 0.59 19.79 -5.52
N GLN A 342 1.59 20.58 -5.10
CA GLN A 342 2.47 21.27 -6.05
C GLN A 342 3.18 20.27 -6.97
N ARG A 343 3.79 19.22 -6.38
CA ARG A 343 4.60 18.23 -7.10
C ARG A 343 3.78 17.42 -8.10
N GLN A 344 2.55 17.04 -7.75
CA GLN A 344 1.65 16.31 -8.64
C GLN A 344 1.25 17.15 -9.85
N ILE A 345 0.96 18.44 -9.67
CA ILE A 345 0.67 19.34 -10.80
C ILE A 345 1.89 19.51 -11.71
N GLU A 346 3.08 19.69 -11.13
CA GLU A 346 4.34 19.73 -11.89
C GLU A 346 4.57 18.43 -12.67
N PHE A 347 4.21 17.28 -12.09
CA PHE A 347 4.37 15.96 -12.71
C PHE A 347 3.47 15.77 -13.93
N TYR A 348 2.18 16.13 -13.83
CA TYR A 348 1.27 16.13 -14.98
C TYR A 348 1.78 17.03 -16.11
N LEU A 349 2.24 18.24 -15.78
CA LEU A 349 2.77 19.17 -16.78
C LEU A 349 4.04 18.62 -17.46
N TRP A 350 4.89 17.93 -16.71
CA TRP A 350 6.10 17.30 -17.25
C TRP A 350 5.80 16.11 -18.16
N LEU A 351 4.76 15.33 -17.85
CA LEU A 351 4.38 14.13 -18.60
C LEU A 351 3.47 14.40 -19.80
N GLN A 352 3.01 15.63 -19.98
CA GLN A 352 2.10 15.96 -21.08
C GLN A 352 2.81 15.79 -22.43
N SER A 353 2.32 14.88 -23.26
CA SER A 353 2.80 14.69 -24.63
C SER A 353 2.42 15.88 -25.51
N ALA A 354 3.10 16.02 -26.66
CA ALA A 354 2.80 17.06 -27.64
C ALA A 354 1.34 17.01 -28.16
N ASP A 355 0.71 15.83 -28.13
CA ASP A 355 -0.66 15.61 -28.60
C ASP A 355 -1.72 15.77 -27.49
N GLY A 356 -1.30 15.93 -26.23
CA GLY A 356 -2.18 16.17 -25.09
C GLY A 356 -2.24 15.06 -24.03
N PRO A 357 -2.27 13.75 -24.37
CA PRO A 357 -2.25 12.68 -23.37
C PRO A 357 -1.01 12.71 -22.48
N PHE A 358 -1.12 12.17 -21.27
CA PHE A 358 0.00 12.07 -20.33
C PHE A 358 0.76 10.75 -20.52
N ALA A 359 2.09 10.83 -20.50
CA ALA A 359 2.98 9.67 -20.46
C ALA A 359 2.98 8.98 -19.08
N GLY A 360 3.64 7.82 -18.96
CA GLY A 360 3.56 6.94 -17.79
C GLY A 360 3.97 7.60 -16.47
N GLY A 361 5.27 7.86 -16.28
CA GLY A 361 5.72 8.42 -15.02
C GLY A 361 7.24 8.47 -14.82
N CYS A 362 7.70 8.23 -13.59
CA CYS A 362 9.12 8.24 -13.24
C CYS A 362 9.47 7.20 -12.18
N THR A 363 10.76 6.94 -12.02
CA THR A 363 11.32 6.09 -10.96
C THR A 363 12.57 6.69 -10.33
N ASN A 364 12.70 6.54 -9.01
CA ASN A 364 13.95 6.75 -8.30
C ASN A 364 14.89 5.51 -8.38
N SER A 365 14.34 4.34 -8.71
CA SER A 365 15.05 3.06 -8.78
C SER A 365 14.97 2.48 -10.20
N LYS A 366 15.84 2.96 -11.09
CA LYS A 366 15.93 2.44 -12.46
C LYS A 366 16.17 0.92 -12.42
N LYS A 367 15.32 0.16 -13.12
CA LYS A 367 15.27 -1.32 -13.12
C LYS A 367 15.10 -1.94 -11.72
N GLY A 368 14.47 -1.23 -10.79
CA GLY A 368 14.25 -1.69 -9.42
C GLY A 368 15.52 -2.06 -8.64
N SER A 369 16.68 -1.56 -9.10
CA SER A 369 18.00 -1.87 -8.57
C SER A 369 18.85 -0.61 -8.37
N TYR A 370 18.23 0.57 -8.44
CA TYR A 370 18.91 1.87 -8.40
C TYR A 370 20.08 1.93 -9.39
N ALA A 371 19.89 1.40 -10.59
CA ALA A 371 20.92 1.43 -11.63
C ALA A 371 21.28 2.88 -12.01
N LYS A 372 22.50 3.07 -12.54
CA LYS A 372 22.92 4.37 -13.09
C LYS A 372 21.97 4.81 -14.21
N TYR A 373 21.61 6.08 -14.18
CA TYR A 373 20.84 6.69 -15.25
C TYR A 373 21.77 6.92 -16.45
N ASP A 374 21.19 6.85 -17.64
CA ASP A 374 21.88 7.23 -18.86
C ASP A 374 21.86 8.75 -18.99
N SER A 375 22.88 9.35 -19.62
CA SER A 375 22.94 10.82 -19.77
C SER A 375 21.77 11.40 -20.59
N SER A 376 21.05 10.54 -21.32
CA SER A 376 19.87 10.87 -22.10
C SER A 376 18.56 10.73 -21.34
N ASP A 377 18.56 10.15 -20.13
CA ASP A 377 17.33 9.92 -19.36
C ASP A 377 16.72 11.27 -18.95
N PRO A 378 15.47 11.57 -19.36
CA PRO A 378 14.77 12.74 -18.87
C PRO A 378 14.50 12.58 -17.37
N LEU A 379 14.74 13.65 -16.60
CA LEU A 379 14.59 13.62 -15.15
C LEU A 379 13.47 14.54 -14.68
N PHE A 380 12.71 14.09 -13.68
CA PHE A 380 11.78 14.88 -12.90
C PHE A 380 12.21 14.89 -11.44
N TYR A 381 12.70 16.03 -10.94
CA TYR A 381 13.30 16.10 -9.60
C TYR A 381 14.30 14.96 -9.35
N ASP A 382 15.23 14.75 -10.29
CA ASP A 382 16.24 13.69 -10.26
C ASP A 382 15.72 12.24 -10.33
N MET A 383 14.42 12.02 -10.55
CA MET A 383 13.85 10.69 -10.85
C MET A 383 13.78 10.47 -12.36
N ALA A 384 14.18 9.31 -12.85
CA ALA A 384 14.23 8.99 -14.27
C ALA A 384 12.83 8.73 -14.84
N TYR A 385 12.54 9.25 -16.03
CA TYR A 385 11.33 8.95 -16.79
C TYR A 385 11.18 7.45 -17.07
N VAL A 386 9.95 6.96 -16.98
CA VAL A 386 9.57 5.58 -17.34
C VAL A 386 8.27 5.64 -18.14
N GLU A 387 8.28 5.03 -19.33
CA GLU A 387 7.11 4.97 -20.21
C GLU A 387 5.99 4.09 -19.62
N HIS A 388 6.38 2.98 -18.99
CA HIS A 388 5.49 2.03 -18.32
C HIS A 388 5.96 1.78 -16.88
N PRO A 389 5.65 2.67 -15.92
CA PRO A 389 6.01 2.44 -14.53
C PRO A 389 5.44 1.11 -14.03
N VAL A 390 6.27 0.35 -13.31
CA VAL A 390 5.94 -0.85 -12.52
C VAL A 390 5.70 -2.13 -13.30
N TYR A 391 4.87 -2.12 -14.35
CA TYR A 391 4.54 -3.34 -15.10
C TYR A 391 4.55 -3.11 -16.60
N ALA A 392 4.96 -4.15 -17.33
CA ALA A 392 5.27 -4.12 -18.75
C ALA A 392 4.54 -5.21 -19.56
N ASP A 393 3.79 -6.11 -18.92
CA ASP A 393 2.93 -7.10 -19.58
C ASP A 393 1.45 -7.04 -19.09
N PRO A 394 0.59 -6.24 -19.75
CA PRO A 394 0.92 -5.25 -20.77
C PRO A 394 1.58 -4.00 -20.17
N GLY A 395 2.20 -3.16 -21.00
CA GLY A 395 2.72 -1.85 -20.58
C GLY A 395 1.69 -1.02 -19.82
N SER A 396 2.05 -0.55 -18.62
CA SER A 396 1.13 0.12 -17.68
C SER A 396 0.38 1.34 -18.23
N ASN A 397 0.99 2.02 -19.20
CA ASN A 397 0.44 3.22 -19.82
C ASN A 397 -0.11 2.96 -21.24
N HIS A 398 -0.34 1.70 -21.61
CA HIS A 398 -1.14 1.34 -22.79
C HIS A 398 -2.64 1.45 -22.54
N TRP A 399 -3.06 1.38 -21.28
CA TRP A 399 -4.46 1.52 -20.90
C TRP A 399 -4.87 2.99 -20.91
N THR A 400 -5.99 3.31 -21.58
CA THR A 400 -6.50 4.69 -21.71
C THR A 400 -7.37 5.14 -20.53
N GLY A 401 -7.69 4.22 -19.61
CA GLY A 401 -8.66 4.44 -18.53
C GLY A 401 -8.18 5.37 -17.42
#